data_AF-A0A1G8R5M4-F1
#
_entry.id   AF-A0A1G8R5M4-F1
#
_cell.length_a   1.000
_cell.length_b   1.000
_cell.length_c   1.000
_cell.angle_alpha   90.00
_cell.angle_beta   90.00
_cell.angle_gamma   90.00
#
_symmetry.space_group_name_H-M   'P 1'
#
loop_
_entity.id
_entity.type
_entity.pdbx_description
1 polymer ?
#
loop_
_entity_poly.entity_id
_entity_poly.type
_entity_poly.pdbx_seq_one_letter_code
_entity_poly.pdbx_strand_id
1 'polypeptide(L)'
;MDIVNIALVGATGRFSSDILNEIEHNNGFLLSNAVTREGNQHVGRSVSLISEYKKTNVEITDNFNNVSEADVIIDVTMRDAFINSNSGQYNSWMPQAEQR
;
A
#
# COMPACT_ATOMS: atom_id res chain seq x y z
N MET A 1 11.52 -5.36 19.01
CA MET A 1 10.35 -4.61 18.52
C MET A 1 9.79 -5.39 17.37
N ASP A 2 8.48 -5.59 17.35
CA ASP A 2 7.83 -6.25 16.23
C ASP A 2 7.82 -5.30 15.04
N ILE A 3 8.01 -5.85 13.85
CA ILE A 3 7.98 -5.09 12.60
C ILE A 3 6.52 -4.85 12.24
N VAL A 4 6.19 -3.61 11.86
CA VAL A 4 4.87 -3.25 11.33
C VAL A 4 4.89 -3.38 9.81
N ASN A 5 3.99 -4.21 9.28
CA ASN A 5 3.79 -4.40 7.85
C ASN A 5 2.82 -3.36 7.30
N ILE A 6 3.28 -2.58 6.33
CA ILE A 6 2.54 -1.48 5.74
C ILE A 6 2.09 -1.87 4.33
N ALA A 7 0.79 -1.71 4.05
CA ALA A 7 0.26 -1.65 2.71
C ALA A 7 0.10 -0.19 2.27
N LEU A 8 0.68 0.16 1.13
CA LEU A 8 0.55 1.49 0.54
C LEU A 8 -0.42 1.49 -0.64
N VAL A 9 -1.51 2.24 -0.54
CA VAL A 9 -2.51 2.42 -1.60
C VAL A 9 -2.30 3.76 -2.28
N GLY A 10 -2.30 3.78 -3.62
CA GLY A 10 -1.82 4.91 -4.39
C GLY A 10 -0.30 4.90 -4.59
N ALA A 11 0.30 3.71 -4.62
CA ALA A 11 1.75 3.50 -4.59
C ALA A 11 2.53 4.11 -5.78
N THR A 12 1.86 4.56 -6.84
CA THR A 12 2.47 5.25 -7.99
C THR A 12 2.17 6.76 -8.01
N GLY A 13 1.59 7.29 -6.93
CA GLY A 13 1.27 8.71 -6.80
C GLY A 13 2.50 9.57 -6.51
N ARG A 14 2.37 10.89 -6.59
CA ARG A 14 3.51 11.80 -6.35
C ARG A 14 4.08 11.72 -4.94
N PHE A 15 3.22 11.44 -3.95
CA PHE A 15 3.62 11.38 -2.54
C PHE A 15 4.04 9.97 -2.10
N SER A 16 3.88 8.96 -2.96
CA SER A 16 4.21 7.60 -2.58
C SER A 16 5.71 7.39 -2.41
N SER A 17 6.54 8.07 -3.21
CA SER A 17 8.01 7.99 -3.09
C SER A 17 8.50 8.43 -1.71
N ASP A 18 7.92 9.50 -1.16
CA ASP A 18 8.32 10.03 0.15
C ASP A 18 7.98 9.04 1.27
N ILE A 19 6.80 8.41 1.19
CA ILE A 19 6.40 7.36 2.13
C ILE A 19 7.29 6.13 2.00
N LEU A 20 7.54 5.67 0.78
CA LEU A 20 8.40 4.51 0.52
C LEU A 20 9.83 4.75 1.03
N ASN A 21 10.36 5.97 0.86
CA ASN A 21 11.66 6.36 1.38
C ASN A 21 11.66 6.39 2.92
N GLU A 22 10.60 6.86 3.57
CA GLU A 22 10.52 6.82 5.05
C GLU A 22 10.49 5.37 5.57
N ILE A 23 9.72 4.48 4.91
CA ILE A 23 9.69 3.05 5.24
C ILE A 23 11.09 2.44 5.02
N GLU A 24 11.79 2.78 3.94
CA GLU A 24 13.16 2.30 3.66
C GLU A 24 14.16 2.70 4.76
N HIS A 25 14.02 3.88 5.36
CA HIS A 25 14.98 4.35 6.38
C HIS A 25 14.56 4.01 7.83
N ASN A 26 13.41 3.36 8.03
CA ASN A 26 12.90 3.00 9.35
C ASN A 26 13.03 1.49 9.65
N ASN A 27 13.72 1.11 10.72
CA ASN A 27 13.94 -0.31 11.08
C ASN A 27 12.71 -1.02 11.69
N GLY A 28 11.66 -0.28 12.03
CA GLY A 28 10.41 -0.82 12.55
C GLY A 28 9.35 -1.12 11.49
N PHE A 29 9.58 -0.72 10.23
CA PHE A 29 8.59 -0.80 9.16
C PHE A 29 9.08 -1.62 7.97
N LEU A 30 8.16 -2.39 7.38
CA LEU A 30 8.34 -3.04 6.09
C LEU A 30 7.14 -2.78 5.19
N LEU A 31 7.37 -2.70 3.88
CA LEU A 31 6.30 -2.70 2.89
C LEU A 31 5.88 -4.14 2.61
N SER A 32 4.60 -4.46 2.82
CA SER A 32 4.00 -5.74 2.46
C SER A 32 3.32 -5.68 1.10
N ASN A 33 2.68 -4.54 0.77
CA ASN A 33 1.91 -4.38 -0.46
C ASN A 33 2.04 -2.96 -1.03
N ALA A 34 2.02 -2.87 -2.35
CA ALA A 34 1.94 -1.61 -3.09
C ALA A 34 0.80 -1.68 -4.10
N VAL A 35 -0.28 -0.96 -3.82
CA VAL A 35 -1.51 -0.98 -4.61
C VAL A 35 -1.65 0.32 -5.41
N THR A 36 -2.00 0.20 -6.68
CA THR A 36 -2.33 1.34 -7.56
C THR A 36 -3.69 1.11 -8.22
N ARG A 37 -4.13 2.07 -9.04
CA ARG A 37 -5.38 1.95 -9.80
C ARG A 37 -5.27 0.90 -10.91
N GLU A 38 -6.40 0.32 -11.26
CA GLU A 38 -6.53 -0.60 -12.40
C GLU A 38 -5.95 0.00 -13.69
N GLY A 39 -5.26 -0.85 -14.46
CA GLY A 39 -4.66 -0.50 -15.75
C GLY A 39 -3.49 0.48 -15.65
N ASN A 40 -2.91 0.68 -14.46
CA ASN A 40 -1.69 1.46 -14.33
C ASN A 40 -0.50 0.73 -14.99
N GLN A 41 0.29 1.46 -15.79
CA GLN A 41 1.44 0.93 -16.52
C GLN A 41 2.54 0.29 -15.66
N HIS A 42 2.53 0.58 -14.35
CA HIS A 42 3.50 0.06 -13.38
C HIS A 42 3.07 -1.24 -12.71
N VAL A 43 1.85 -1.74 -12.95
CA VAL A 43 1.42 -3.05 -12.42
C VAL A 43 2.37 -4.16 -12.89
N GLY A 44 2.73 -5.07 -11.98
CA GLY A 44 3.70 -6.15 -12.19
C GLY A 44 5.17 -5.69 -12.14
N ARG A 45 5.44 -4.42 -11.85
CA ARG A 45 6.80 -3.90 -11.68
C ARG A 45 7.16 -3.79 -10.20
N SER A 46 8.44 -3.95 -9.88
CA SER A 46 8.94 -3.73 -8.52
C SER A 46 8.78 -2.26 -8.10
N VAL A 47 8.45 -2.03 -6.82
CA VAL A 47 8.42 -0.69 -6.21
C VAL A 47 9.77 0.03 -6.23
N SER A 48 10.87 -0.72 -6.30
CA SER A 48 12.24 -0.19 -6.40
C SER A 48 12.49 0.57 -7.71
N LEU A 49 11.62 0.44 -8.71
CA LEU A 49 11.71 1.19 -9.97
C LEU A 49 11.13 2.60 -9.89
N ILE A 50 10.39 2.91 -8.83
CA ILE A 50 9.71 4.20 -8.64
C ILE A 50 10.08 4.88 -7.30
N SER A 51 10.94 4.24 -6.50
CA SER A 51 11.38 4.73 -5.18
C SER A 51 12.75 4.16 -4.82
N GLU A 52 13.35 4.65 -3.74
CA GLU A 52 14.62 4.10 -3.23
C GLU A 52 14.43 2.82 -2.40
N TYR A 53 13.17 2.40 -2.18
CA TYR A 53 12.82 1.24 -1.37
C TYR A 53 13.38 -0.06 -1.95
N LYS A 54 14.16 -0.77 -1.14
CA LYS A 54 14.92 -1.97 -1.53
C LYS A 54 14.84 -3.09 -0.50
N LYS A 55 14.22 -2.86 0.67
CA LYS A 55 14.09 -3.86 1.74
C LYS A 55 13.36 -5.15 1.32
N THR A 56 12.34 -5.05 0.46
CA THR A 56 11.54 -6.20 0.02
C THR A 56 11.25 -6.17 -1.48
N ASN A 57 11.00 -7.35 -2.07
CA ASN A 57 10.65 -7.50 -3.49
C ASN A 57 9.15 -7.31 -3.72
N VAL A 58 8.58 -6.21 -3.21
CA VAL A 58 7.16 -5.91 -3.43
C VAL A 58 6.94 -5.48 -4.87
N GLU A 59 6.00 -6.14 -5.53
CA GLU A 59 5.49 -5.75 -6.84
C GLU A 59 4.27 -4.85 -6.69
N ILE A 60 4.14 -3.90 -7.60
CA ILE A 60 2.98 -3.02 -7.69
C ILE A 60 1.82 -3.83 -8.27
N THR A 61 0.69 -3.84 -7.60
CA THR A 61 -0.54 -4.52 -8.02
C THR A 61 -1.69 -3.53 -8.13
N ASP A 62 -2.70 -3.85 -8.92
CA ASP A 62 -4.01 -3.19 -8.90
C ASP A 62 -5.07 -4.01 -8.13
N ASN A 63 -4.67 -5.13 -7.53
CA ASN A 63 -5.55 -5.99 -6.74
C ASN A 63 -5.40 -5.72 -5.24
N PHE A 64 -6.43 -5.11 -4.67
CA PHE A 64 -6.48 -4.81 -3.24
C PHE A 64 -6.63 -6.04 -2.33
N ASN A 65 -7.16 -7.16 -2.84
CA ASN A 65 -7.36 -8.37 -2.01
C ASN A 65 -6.07 -8.91 -1.40
N ASN A 66 -4.90 -8.52 -1.93
CA ASN A 66 -3.60 -8.91 -1.40
C ASN A 66 -3.19 -8.15 -0.12
N VAL A 67 -3.96 -7.14 0.30
CA VAL A 67 -3.66 -6.26 1.45
C VAL A 67 -3.97 -6.92 2.82
N SER A 68 -4.56 -8.12 2.83
CA SER A 68 -4.98 -8.82 4.06
C SER A 68 -3.85 -9.15 5.05
N GLU A 69 -2.59 -9.06 4.64
CA GLU A 69 -1.43 -9.39 5.48
C GLU A 69 -0.77 -8.16 6.14
N ALA A 70 -1.27 -6.95 5.85
CA ALA A 70 -0.73 -5.73 6.44
C ALA A 70 -1.28 -5.48 7.85
N ASP A 71 -0.46 -4.85 8.71
CA ASP A 71 -0.87 -4.33 10.01
C ASP A 71 -1.50 -2.94 9.89
N VAL A 72 -1.01 -2.15 8.93
CA VAL A 72 -1.45 -0.77 8.67
C VAL A 72 -1.63 -0.54 7.18
N ILE A 73 -2.73 0.13 6.82
CA ILE A 73 -2.94 0.66 5.47
C ILE A 73 -2.69 2.17 5.47
N ILE A 74 -1.88 2.63 4.53
CA ILE A 74 -1.72 4.05 4.21
C ILE A 74 -2.36 4.29 2.84
N ASP A 75 -3.47 5.03 2.81
CA ASP A 75 -4.12 5.46 1.56
C ASP A 75 -3.74 6.91 1.23
N VAL A 76 -3.01 7.09 0.12
CA VAL A 76 -2.63 8.40 -0.44
C VAL A 76 -3.22 8.64 -1.83
N THR A 77 -4.41 8.09 -2.05
CA THR A 77 -5.18 8.33 -3.27
C THR A 77 -5.98 9.64 -3.22
N MET A 78 -6.57 9.99 -4.35
CA MET A 78 -7.48 11.13 -4.44
C MET A 78 -8.81 10.81 -3.75
N ARG A 79 -9.48 11.83 -3.22
CA ARG A 79 -10.81 11.72 -2.58
C ARG A 79 -11.79 10.82 -3.34
N ASP A 80 -11.89 11.01 -4.65
CA ASP A 80 -12.88 10.27 -5.44
C ASP A 80 -12.50 8.79 -5.61
N ALA A 81 -11.21 8.44 -5.61
CA ALA A 81 -10.75 7.05 -5.58
C ALA A 81 -11.02 6.41 -4.21
N PHE A 82 -10.79 7.17 -3.12
CA PHE A 82 -11.12 6.72 -1.77
C PHE A 82 -12.62 6.43 -1.60
N ILE A 83 -13.48 7.40 -1.90
CA ILE A 83 -14.93 7.29 -1.67
C ILE A 83 -15.55 6.22 -2.57
N ASN A 84 -15.20 6.20 -3.86
CA ASN A 84 -15.92 5.36 -4.83
C ASN A 84 -15.34 3.94 -4.97
N SER A 85 -14.16 3.66 -4.42
CA SER A 85 -13.50 2.36 -4.55
C SER A 85 -12.96 1.85 -3.22
N ASN A 86 -11.97 2.55 -2.65
CA ASN A 86 -11.16 1.96 -1.57
C ASN A 86 -11.92 1.82 -0.25
N SER A 87 -12.79 2.77 0.09
CA SER A 87 -13.53 2.79 1.36
C SER A 87 -14.37 1.52 1.59
N GLY A 88 -15.00 0.97 0.54
CA GLY A 88 -15.75 -0.28 0.62
C GLY A 88 -14.87 -1.50 0.86
N GLN A 89 -13.62 -1.47 0.38
CA GLN A 89 -12.66 -2.56 0.53
C GLN A 89 -12.11 -2.63 1.96
N TYR A 90 -11.95 -1.48 2.62
CA TYR A 90 -11.46 -1.40 4.01
C TYR A 90 -12.40 -2.04 5.03
N ASN A 91 -13.72 -1.92 4.83
CA ASN A 91 -14.69 -2.58 5.69
C ASN A 91 -14.53 -4.12 5.65
N SER A 92 -14.10 -4.67 4.51
CA SER A 92 -13.86 -6.11 4.38
C SER A 92 -12.49 -6.54 4.93
N TRP A 93 -11.53 -5.61 5.01
CA TRP A 93 -10.19 -5.86 5.55
C TRP A 93 -10.17 -5.89 7.09
N MET A 94 -11.00 -5.07 7.73
CA MET A 94 -11.10 -5.09 9.19
C MET A 94 -11.75 -6.39 9.68
N PRO A 95 -11.24 -6.99 10.78
CA PRO A 95 -11.89 -8.12 11.44
C PRO A 95 -13.36 -7.80 11.73
N GLN A 96 -14.26 -8.77 11.57
CA GLN A 96 -15.71 -8.57 11.80
C GLN A 96 -16.03 -8.01 13.20
N ALA A 97 -15.15 -8.21 14.19
CA ALA A 97 -15.28 -7.67 15.54
C ALA A 97 -15.04 -6.14 15.64
N GLU A 98 -14.42 -5.54 14.62
CA GLU A 98 -14.02 -4.12 14.59
C GLU A 98 -14.84 -3.28 13.59
N GLN A 99 -15.70 -3.93 12.80
CA GLN A 99 -16.67 -3.28 11.92
C GLN A 99 -17.83 -2.74 12.78
N ARG A 100 -17.90 -1.42 13.00
CA ARG A 100 -18.95 -0.73 13.76
C ARG A 100 -19.94 -0.01 12.87
#